data_AF-A0A9D0Y378-F1
#
_entry.id   AF-A0A9D0Y378-F1
#
_cell.length_a   1.000
_cell.length_b   1.000
_cell.length_c   1.000
_cell.angle_alpha   90.00
_cell.angle_beta   90.00
_cell.angle_gamma   90.00
#
_symmetry.space_group_name_H-M   'P 1'
#
loop_
_entity.id
_entity.type
_entity.pdbx_description
1 polymer ?
#
loop_
_entity_poly.entity_id
_entity_poly.type
_entity_poly.pdbx_seq_one_letter_code
_entity_poly.pdbx_strand_id
1 'polypeptide(L)'
;MVKEIIFVFLKLGLFAFGGPAAHIALMEEEFVDKRKWLSKQEFLDLLGFTNLIPGPNSTEMAIMIGWKRAGVAGLFAAGIAFIFPAMIIVMIVAMLYSKYSDLSQIQAIFGALKPIVTAIILAAFIKLSKVLIEDKKRIIIFLLAIVLTLLGLEEVIVLLLAGVAYLGVEKALKSKNKILMVEPISLTIIFLTFLKIGALLFGSGYVLFSFVHTEFVEKLGVLTDAQMIDAIAVGEFTPGPVLTTATFIGYRLHGLAGGLLATAGIFLPSFLLILILGPVFNRLKEINWISLLLKGVATGSLALMVIVIVNLATETLVNWQTVL
;
A
#
# COMPACT_ATOMS: atom_id res chain seq x y z
N MET A 1 -7.93 -12.75 27.21
CA MET A 1 -7.11 -12.99 25.99
C MET A 1 -7.53 -12.09 24.84
N VAL A 2 -8.73 -12.23 24.24
CA VAL A 2 -9.16 -11.38 23.10
C VAL A 2 -9.24 -9.88 23.44
N LYS A 3 -9.74 -9.51 24.63
CA LYS A 3 -9.76 -8.11 25.08
C LYS A 3 -8.36 -7.47 25.15
N GLU A 4 -7.35 -8.26 25.55
CA GLU A 4 -5.96 -7.81 25.61
C GLU A 4 -5.42 -7.56 24.20
N ILE A 5 -5.68 -8.48 23.26
CA ILE A 5 -5.35 -8.31 21.83
C ILE A 5 -5.95 -7.01 21.30
N ILE A 6 -7.26 -6.78 21.50
CA ILE A 6 -7.94 -5.57 21.03
C ILE A 6 -7.26 -4.32 21.57
N PHE A 7 -7.00 -4.25 22.87
CA PHE A 7 -6.40 -3.07 23.49
C PHE A 7 -5.01 -2.76 22.94
N VAL A 8 -4.16 -3.78 22.78
CA VAL A 8 -2.80 -3.61 22.28
C VAL A 8 -2.79 -3.20 20.82
N PHE A 9 -3.60 -3.85 19.97
CA PHE A 9 -3.65 -3.50 18.56
C PHE A 9 -4.37 -2.18 18.28
N LEU A 10 -5.33 -1.76 19.12
CA LEU A 10 -5.87 -0.40 19.08
C LEU A 10 -4.80 0.64 19.38
N LYS A 11 -3.97 0.39 20.41
CA LYS A 11 -2.84 1.26 20.74
C LYS A 11 -1.85 1.31 19.57
N LEU A 12 -1.47 0.17 19.01
CA LEU A 12 -0.58 0.14 17.84
C LEU A 12 -1.21 0.88 16.65
N GLY A 13 -2.48 0.68 16.35
CA GLY A 13 -3.18 1.39 15.26
C GLY A 13 -3.24 2.92 15.45
N LEU A 14 -3.17 3.42 16.69
CA LEU A 14 -3.15 4.85 17.01
C LEU A 14 -1.75 5.48 16.93
N PHE A 15 -0.69 4.69 17.14
CA PHE A 15 0.68 5.22 17.33
C PHE A 15 1.71 4.68 16.34
N ALA A 16 1.34 3.73 15.47
CA ALA A 16 2.25 3.16 14.50
C ALA A 16 2.35 4.09 13.27
N PHE A 17 3.32 4.99 13.28
CA PHE A 17 3.69 5.82 12.13
C PHE A 17 4.90 5.23 11.41
N GLY A 18 5.09 5.58 10.13
CA GLY A 18 6.32 5.23 9.39
C GLY A 18 6.22 3.96 8.53
N GLY A 19 5.00 3.53 8.20
CA GLY A 19 4.76 2.47 7.22
C GLY A 19 5.13 1.05 7.71
N PRO A 20 5.09 0.05 6.81
CA PRO A 20 5.16 -1.35 7.20
C PRO A 20 6.38 -1.74 8.03
N ALA A 21 7.55 -1.17 7.71
CA ALA A 21 8.80 -1.45 8.43
C ALA A 21 8.75 -0.98 9.89
N ALA A 22 8.27 0.26 10.12
CA ALA A 22 8.12 0.81 11.47
C ALA A 22 7.09 0.02 12.27
N HIS A 23 5.97 -0.37 11.64
CA HIS A 23 4.95 -1.19 12.30
C HIS A 23 5.52 -2.54 12.72
N ILE A 24 6.28 -3.21 11.86
CA ILE A 24 6.91 -4.50 12.16
C ILE A 24 7.90 -4.33 13.33
N ALA A 25 8.70 -3.27 13.37
CA ALA A 25 9.60 -3.00 14.48
C ALA A 25 8.84 -2.78 15.81
N LEU A 26 7.76 -1.99 15.79
CA LEU A 26 6.89 -1.79 16.96
C LEU A 26 6.22 -3.08 17.43
N MET A 27 5.81 -3.94 16.49
CA MET A 27 5.24 -5.25 16.80
C MET A 27 6.30 -6.19 17.38
N GLU A 28 7.53 -6.15 16.90
CA GLU A 28 8.63 -6.91 17.48
C GLU A 28 8.87 -6.49 18.94
N GLU A 29 9.07 -5.20 19.18
CA GLU A 29 9.30 -4.65 20.53
C GLU A 29 8.13 -5.01 21.48
N GLU A 30 6.88 -4.88 21.01
CA GLU A 30 5.71 -5.13 21.85
C GLU A 30 5.49 -6.63 22.11
N PHE A 31 5.57 -7.49 21.08
CA PHE A 31 5.17 -8.89 21.19
C PHE A 31 6.32 -9.87 21.46
N VAL A 32 7.56 -9.49 21.15
CA VAL A 32 8.76 -10.29 21.47
C VAL A 32 9.38 -9.80 22.78
N ASP A 33 9.72 -8.51 22.87
CA ASP A 33 10.54 -8.02 24.00
C ASP A 33 9.70 -7.75 25.25
N LYS A 34 8.63 -6.96 25.12
CA LYS A 34 7.80 -6.54 26.26
C LYS A 34 6.87 -7.64 26.75
N ARG A 35 6.02 -8.16 25.86
CA ARG A 35 4.96 -9.12 26.23
C ARG A 35 5.37 -10.58 26.13
N LYS A 36 6.41 -10.90 25.37
CA LYS A 36 6.90 -12.27 25.15
C LYS A 36 5.79 -13.22 24.69
N TRP A 37 4.89 -12.74 23.83
CA TRP A 37 3.87 -13.56 23.19
C TRP A 37 4.46 -14.48 22.12
N LEU A 38 5.59 -14.08 21.54
CA LEU A 38 6.32 -14.80 20.52
C LEU A 38 7.80 -14.83 20.88
N SER A 39 8.47 -15.93 20.55
CA SER A 39 9.93 -15.93 20.45
C SER A 39 10.39 -15.14 19.22
N LYS A 40 11.65 -14.68 19.25
CA LYS A 40 12.26 -13.99 18.10
C LYS A 40 12.20 -14.83 16.82
N GLN A 41 12.41 -16.14 16.92
CA GLN A 41 12.31 -17.03 15.76
C GLN A 41 10.88 -17.12 15.23
N GLU A 42 9.89 -17.31 16.10
CA GLU A 42 8.49 -17.33 15.68
C GLU A 42 8.08 -16.04 14.99
N PHE A 43 8.51 -14.89 15.52
CA PHE A 43 8.25 -13.60 14.90
C PHE A 43 8.85 -13.51 13.47
N LEU A 44 10.09 -13.96 13.30
CA LEU A 44 10.74 -14.01 11.98
C LEU A 44 10.06 -14.99 11.01
N ASP A 45 9.54 -16.11 11.50
CA ASP A 45 8.81 -17.05 10.66
C ASP A 45 7.46 -16.47 10.20
N LEU A 46 6.76 -15.76 11.09
CA LEU A 46 5.55 -15.01 10.73
C LEU A 46 5.85 -13.91 9.71
N LEU A 47 6.96 -13.18 9.90
CA LEU A 47 7.42 -12.17 8.96
C LEU A 47 7.74 -12.79 7.60
N GLY A 48 8.49 -13.90 7.55
CA GLY A 48 8.78 -14.61 6.32
C GLY A 48 7.50 -15.06 5.60
N PHE A 49 6.52 -15.55 6.35
CA PHE A 49 5.25 -16.03 5.81
C PHE A 49 4.37 -14.92 5.24
N THR A 50 4.24 -13.81 5.97
CA THR A 50 3.45 -12.64 5.52
C THR A 50 4.07 -11.99 4.28
N ASN A 51 5.38 -12.05 4.09
CA ASN A 51 6.02 -11.60 2.84
C ASN A 51 5.77 -12.52 1.63
N LEU A 52 5.25 -13.73 1.84
CA LEU A 52 4.95 -14.69 0.77
C LEU A 52 3.49 -14.64 0.29
N ILE A 53 2.61 -13.98 1.03
CA ILE A 53 1.19 -13.84 0.67
C ILE A 53 0.92 -12.41 0.21
N PRO A 54 -0.04 -12.20 -0.72
CA PRO A 54 -0.40 -10.86 -1.13
C PRO A 54 -1.21 -10.17 -0.04
N GLY A 55 -0.73 -9.00 0.36
CA GLY A 55 -1.45 -8.04 1.17
C GLY A 55 -0.52 -7.03 1.85
N PRO A 56 -1.09 -6.16 2.70
CA PRO A 56 -0.33 -5.26 3.57
C PRO A 56 0.41 -6.02 4.68
N ASN A 57 1.72 -6.22 4.50
CA ASN A 57 2.55 -7.00 5.43
C ASN A 57 2.37 -6.66 6.91
N SER A 58 2.29 -5.37 7.30
CA SER A 58 2.10 -5.00 8.71
C SER A 58 0.73 -5.41 9.26
N THR A 59 -0.31 -5.31 8.45
CA THR A 59 -1.65 -5.74 8.85
C THR A 59 -1.73 -7.26 8.92
N GLU A 60 -1.09 -7.95 7.99
CA GLU A 60 -0.99 -9.40 7.99
C GLU A 60 -0.22 -9.93 9.19
N MET A 61 0.84 -9.23 9.60
CA MET A 61 1.53 -9.50 10.86
C MET A 61 0.59 -9.35 12.05
N ALA A 62 -0.19 -8.27 12.14
CA ALA A 62 -1.18 -8.10 13.21
C ALA A 62 -2.19 -9.26 13.25
N ILE A 63 -2.74 -9.62 12.09
CA ILE A 63 -3.72 -10.70 11.92
C ILE A 63 -3.11 -12.06 12.32
N MET A 64 -1.89 -12.37 11.88
CA MET A 64 -1.18 -13.62 12.23
C MET A 64 -0.81 -13.70 13.71
N ILE A 65 -0.34 -12.61 14.31
CA ILE A 65 -0.03 -12.54 15.75
C ILE A 65 -1.31 -12.76 16.57
N GLY A 66 -2.41 -12.11 16.17
CA GLY A 66 -3.72 -12.33 16.76
C GLY A 66 -4.18 -13.78 16.65
N TRP A 67 -4.05 -14.37 15.46
CA TRP A 67 -4.38 -15.77 15.22
C TRP A 67 -3.55 -16.72 16.08
N LYS A 68 -2.23 -16.50 16.18
CA LYS A 68 -1.34 -17.33 17.01
C LYS A 68 -1.70 -17.25 18.49
N ARG A 69 -2.16 -16.08 18.96
CA ARG A 69 -2.51 -15.85 20.37
C ARG A 69 -3.88 -16.40 20.75
N ALA A 70 -4.92 -16.23 19.91
CA ALA A 70 -6.30 -16.59 20.28
C ALA A 70 -7.13 -17.20 19.12
N GLY A 71 -6.48 -17.83 18.15
CA GLY A 71 -7.11 -18.48 17.01
C GLY A 71 -7.93 -17.51 16.14
N VAL A 72 -9.01 -17.99 15.55
CA VAL A 72 -9.86 -17.18 14.64
C VAL A 72 -10.40 -15.92 15.33
N ALA A 73 -10.75 -15.99 16.62
CA ALA A 73 -11.21 -14.80 17.34
C ALA A 73 -10.09 -13.75 17.49
N GLY A 74 -8.86 -14.19 17.75
CA GLY A 74 -7.70 -13.31 17.82
C GLY A 74 -7.32 -12.71 16.46
N LEU A 75 -7.48 -13.47 15.38
CA LEU A 75 -7.27 -13.03 13.99
C LEU A 75 -8.10 -11.78 13.69
N PHE A 76 -9.44 -11.87 13.85
CA PHE A 76 -10.34 -10.76 13.57
C PHE A 76 -10.14 -9.62 14.56
N ALA A 77 -9.98 -9.93 15.84
CA ALA A 77 -9.78 -8.93 16.88
C ALA A 77 -8.53 -8.07 16.65
N ALA A 78 -7.38 -8.69 16.33
CA ALA A 78 -6.13 -7.98 16.08
C ALA A 78 -6.20 -7.13 14.81
N GLY A 79 -6.65 -7.73 13.70
CA GLY A 79 -6.72 -7.04 12.41
C GLY A 79 -7.66 -5.84 12.45
N ILE A 80 -8.88 -6.02 12.97
CA ILE A 80 -9.86 -4.92 13.06
C ILE A 80 -9.36 -3.84 14.03
N ALA A 81 -8.83 -4.22 15.20
CA ALA A 81 -8.30 -3.25 16.17
C ALA A 81 -7.12 -2.44 15.61
N PHE A 82 -6.29 -3.04 14.76
CA PHE A 82 -5.17 -2.34 14.13
C PHE A 82 -5.60 -1.39 13.01
N ILE A 83 -6.58 -1.79 12.19
CA ILE A 83 -7.07 -0.99 11.04
C ILE A 83 -8.01 0.13 11.49
N PHE A 84 -8.86 -0.12 12.48
CA PHE A 84 -9.98 0.73 12.83
C PHE A 84 -9.58 2.17 13.23
N PRO A 85 -8.58 2.42 14.09
CA PRO A 85 -8.19 3.78 14.46
C PRO A 85 -7.69 4.58 13.25
N ALA A 86 -6.86 3.96 12.43
CA ALA A 86 -6.32 4.54 11.20
C ALA A 86 -7.45 4.93 10.23
N MET A 87 -8.41 4.02 9.99
CA MET A 87 -9.59 4.27 9.17
C MET A 87 -10.38 5.49 9.67
N ILE A 88 -10.62 5.59 10.98
CA ILE A 88 -11.37 6.71 11.57
C ILE A 88 -10.62 8.03 11.38
N ILE A 89 -9.31 8.07 11.65
CA ILE A 89 -8.49 9.27 11.46
C ILE A 89 -8.53 9.71 9.99
N VAL A 90 -8.32 8.78 9.05
CA VAL A 90 -8.37 9.08 7.62
C VAL A 90 -9.76 9.56 7.19
N MET A 91 -10.83 8.96 7.70
CA MET A 91 -12.20 9.43 7.40
C MET A 91 -12.44 10.85 7.90
N ILE A 92 -11.95 11.20 9.09
CA ILE A 92 -12.05 12.57 9.62
C ILE A 92 -11.25 13.53 8.73
N VAL A 93 -10.02 13.17 8.35
CA VAL A 93 -9.21 13.97 7.42
C VAL A 93 -9.93 14.13 6.08
N ALA A 94 -10.48 13.07 5.51
CA ALA A 94 -11.20 13.09 4.24
C ALA A 94 -12.44 13.99 4.31
N MET A 95 -13.16 13.95 5.43
CA MET A 95 -14.31 14.82 5.70
C MET A 95 -13.89 16.29 5.78
N LEU A 96 -12.83 16.61 6.53
CA LEU A 96 -12.33 17.97 6.66
C LEU A 96 -11.79 18.50 5.34
N TYR A 97 -11.01 17.69 4.62
CA TYR A 97 -10.47 18.03 3.31
C TYR A 97 -11.60 18.34 2.33
N SER A 98 -12.62 17.47 2.24
CA SER A 98 -13.76 17.68 1.32
C SER A 98 -14.55 18.95 1.62
N LYS A 99 -14.57 19.40 2.89
CA LYS A 99 -15.29 20.61 3.30
C LYS A 99 -14.46 21.89 3.14
N TYR A 100 -13.13 21.80 3.28
CA TYR A 100 -12.25 22.98 3.41
C TYR A 100 -11.16 23.07 2.34
N SER A 101 -11.19 22.23 1.29
CA SER A 101 -10.17 22.19 0.24
C SER A 101 -9.97 23.51 -0.53
N ASP A 102 -10.94 24.43 -0.50
CA ASP A 102 -10.82 25.76 -1.12
C ASP A 102 -10.03 26.77 -0.26
N LEU A 103 -9.74 26.46 1.00
CA LEU A 103 -8.96 27.33 1.87
C LEU A 103 -7.47 27.26 1.50
N SER A 104 -6.86 28.43 1.31
CA SER A 104 -5.44 28.56 0.96
C SER A 104 -4.50 27.87 1.97
N GLN A 105 -4.86 27.82 3.25
CA GLN A 105 -4.06 27.12 4.27
C GLN A 105 -4.07 25.59 4.08
N ILE A 106 -5.22 25.01 3.72
CA ILE A 106 -5.33 23.57 3.45
C ILE A 106 -4.53 23.22 2.18
N GLN A 107 -4.65 24.04 1.13
CA GLN A 107 -3.85 23.88 -0.09
C GLN A 107 -2.35 24.04 0.18
N ALA A 108 -1.93 24.92 1.10
CA ALA A 108 -0.54 25.08 1.49
C ALA A 108 -0.01 23.85 2.24
N ILE A 109 -0.78 23.28 3.16
CA ILE A 109 -0.41 22.05 3.89
C ILE A 109 -0.23 20.89 2.91
N PHE A 110 -1.22 20.63 2.05
CA PHE A 110 -1.12 19.57 1.05
C PHE A 110 -0.06 19.87 -0.01
N GLY A 111 0.12 21.14 -0.36
CA GLY A 111 1.21 21.62 -1.22
C GLY A 111 2.59 21.32 -0.64
N ALA A 112 2.78 21.46 0.67
CA ALA A 112 4.01 21.11 1.37
C ALA A 112 4.25 19.59 1.44
N LEU A 113 3.21 18.77 1.31
CA LEU A 113 3.34 17.30 1.22
C LEU A 113 3.75 16.83 -0.19
N LYS A 114 3.50 17.64 -1.23
CA LYS A 114 3.79 17.27 -2.63
C LYS A 114 5.25 16.85 -2.87
N PRO A 115 6.29 17.53 -2.35
CA PRO A 115 7.68 17.10 -2.56
C PRO A 115 7.97 15.71 -1.97
N ILE A 116 7.41 15.39 -0.81
CA ILE A 116 7.55 14.09 -0.15
C ILE A 116 6.89 13.01 -1.01
N VAL A 117 5.65 13.25 -1.44
CA VAL A 117 4.95 12.29 -2.31
C VAL A 117 5.64 12.18 -3.68
N THR A 118 6.18 13.27 -4.21
CA THR A 118 6.96 13.25 -5.47
C THR A 118 8.21 12.39 -5.32
N ALA A 119 8.91 12.47 -4.20
CA ALA A 119 10.07 11.60 -3.92
C ALA A 119 9.66 10.12 -3.81
N ILE A 120 8.54 9.83 -3.15
CA ILE A 120 7.93 8.50 -3.05
C ILE A 120 7.58 7.94 -4.44
N ILE A 121 6.92 8.74 -5.29
CA ILE A 121 6.59 8.39 -6.67
C ILE A 121 7.85 8.18 -7.50
N LEU A 122 8.84 9.04 -7.36
CA LEU A 122 10.12 8.94 -8.06
C LEU A 122 10.85 7.64 -7.67
N ALA A 123 10.85 7.28 -6.39
CA ALA A 123 11.42 6.01 -5.93
C ALA A 123 10.67 4.80 -6.50
N ALA A 124 9.33 4.85 -6.55
CA ALA A 124 8.50 3.81 -7.18
C ALA A 124 8.78 3.71 -8.68
N PHE A 125 8.88 4.85 -9.37
CA PHE A 125 9.24 4.95 -10.78
C PHE A 125 10.62 4.36 -11.06
N ILE A 126 11.64 4.67 -10.26
CA ILE A 126 12.99 4.11 -10.41
C ILE A 126 12.95 2.58 -10.24
N LYS A 127 12.19 2.08 -9.26
CA LYS A 127 12.07 0.63 -9.05
C LYS A 127 11.35 -0.06 -10.20
N LEU A 128 10.26 0.51 -10.71
CA LEU A 128 9.47 -0.05 -11.80
C LEU A 128 10.19 0.05 -13.15
N SER A 129 10.87 1.17 -13.41
CA SER A 129 11.67 1.35 -14.63
C SER A 129 12.82 0.35 -14.72
N LYS A 130 13.46 -0.02 -13.61
CA LYS A 130 14.49 -1.09 -13.59
C LYS A 130 13.93 -2.46 -14.01
N VAL A 131 12.66 -2.73 -13.73
CA VAL A 131 11.99 -4.00 -14.06
C VAL A 131 11.42 -3.98 -15.48
N LEU A 132 10.88 -2.83 -15.92
CA LEU A 132 10.27 -2.72 -17.24
C LEU A 132 11.28 -2.39 -18.34
N ILE A 133 12.33 -1.63 -18.04
CA ILE A 133 13.29 -1.11 -19.00
C ILE A 133 14.65 -1.82 -18.81
N GLU A 134 14.67 -3.10 -19.17
CA GLU A 134 15.87 -3.95 -18.97
C GLU A 134 16.80 -3.95 -20.19
N ASP A 135 16.26 -3.69 -21.40
CA ASP A 135 17.00 -3.79 -22.65
C ASP A 135 17.10 -2.45 -23.41
N LYS A 136 18.11 -2.35 -24.27
CA LYS A 136 18.39 -1.15 -25.07
C LYS A 136 17.20 -0.71 -25.94
N LYS A 137 16.35 -1.62 -26.41
CA LYS A 137 15.19 -1.27 -27.25
C LYS A 137 14.12 -0.59 -26.40
N ARG A 138 13.85 -1.08 -25.18
CA ARG A 138 12.94 -0.44 -24.24
C ARG A 138 13.43 0.92 -23.76
N ILE A 139 14.75 1.10 -23.58
CA ILE A 139 15.33 2.43 -23.27
C ILE A 139 15.06 3.41 -24.41
N ILE A 140 15.25 2.99 -25.67
CA ILE A 140 15.00 3.85 -26.84
C ILE A 140 13.52 4.21 -26.94
N ILE A 141 12.62 3.25 -26.75
CA ILE A 141 11.16 3.49 -26.77
C ILE A 141 10.76 4.45 -25.65
N PHE A 142 11.30 4.26 -24.44
CA PHE A 142 11.06 5.14 -23.30
C PHE A 142 11.54 6.58 -23.55
N LEU A 143 12.78 6.75 -24.03
CA LEU A 143 13.32 8.07 -24.35
C LEU A 143 12.55 8.75 -25.48
N LEU A 144 12.19 8.01 -26.53
CA LEU A 144 11.40 8.53 -27.65
C LEU A 144 10.01 8.95 -27.19
N ALA A 145 9.37 8.18 -26.31
CA ALA A 145 8.09 8.55 -25.72
C ALA A 145 8.19 9.88 -24.95
N ILE A 146 9.23 10.06 -24.13
CA ILE A 146 9.49 11.34 -23.43
C ILE A 146 9.62 12.49 -24.43
N VAL A 147 10.45 12.34 -25.47
CA VAL A 147 10.65 13.40 -26.46
C VAL A 147 9.35 13.75 -27.18
N LEU A 148 8.55 12.76 -27.58
CA LEU A 148 7.28 12.99 -28.25
C LEU A 148 6.26 13.71 -27.35
N THR A 149 6.16 13.34 -26.08
CA THR A 149 5.32 14.06 -25.11
C THR A 149 5.77 15.50 -24.92
N LEU A 150 7.08 15.76 -24.82
CA LEU A 150 7.64 17.11 -24.68
C LEU A 150 7.42 17.98 -25.92
N LEU A 151 7.29 17.37 -27.11
CA LEU A 151 6.93 18.04 -28.35
C LEU A 151 5.43 18.36 -28.46
N GLY A 152 4.65 18.05 -27.41
CA GLY A 152 3.23 18.37 -27.31
C GLY A 152 2.32 17.35 -28.00
N LEU A 153 2.81 16.15 -28.32
CA LEU A 153 1.93 15.08 -28.78
C LEU A 153 1.06 14.58 -27.61
N GLU A 154 -0.20 14.32 -27.91
CA GLU A 154 -1.13 13.77 -26.92
C GLU A 154 -0.65 12.41 -26.39
N GLU A 155 -0.79 12.20 -25.09
CA GLU A 155 -0.30 11.02 -24.38
C GLU A 155 -0.79 9.71 -25.02
N VAL A 156 -2.05 9.67 -25.47
CA VAL A 156 -2.63 8.51 -26.15
C VAL A 156 -1.86 8.18 -27.44
N ILE A 157 -1.48 9.19 -28.22
CA ILE A 157 -0.71 9.00 -29.46
C ILE A 157 0.69 8.52 -29.14
N VAL A 158 1.34 9.09 -28.12
CA VAL A 158 2.67 8.68 -27.67
C VAL A 158 2.66 7.23 -27.18
N LEU A 159 1.66 6.84 -26.40
CA LEU A 159 1.48 5.47 -25.91
C LEU A 159 1.19 4.49 -27.06
N LEU A 160 0.40 4.89 -28.06
CA LEU A 160 0.17 4.10 -29.26
C LEU A 160 1.45 3.93 -30.08
N LEU A 161 2.25 4.99 -30.27
CA LEU A 161 3.52 4.92 -30.99
C LEU A 161 4.54 4.07 -30.25
N ALA A 162 4.65 4.22 -28.92
CA ALA A 162 5.51 3.40 -28.08
C ALA A 162 5.07 1.92 -28.11
N GLY A 163 3.76 1.68 -28.04
CA GLY A 163 3.16 0.36 -28.18
C GLY A 163 3.41 -0.26 -29.55
N VAL A 164 3.27 0.48 -30.65
CA VAL A 164 3.56 0.01 -32.01
C VAL A 164 5.05 -0.26 -32.20
N ALA A 165 5.92 0.63 -31.70
CA ALA A 165 7.37 0.45 -31.71
C ALA A 165 7.79 -0.82 -30.93
N TYR A 166 7.11 -1.12 -29.83
CA TYR A 166 7.33 -2.33 -29.04
C TYR A 166 6.69 -3.58 -29.67
N LEU A 167 5.52 -3.46 -30.29
CA LEU A 167 4.83 -4.55 -31.02
C LEU A 167 5.59 -5.02 -32.26
N GLY A 168 6.48 -4.19 -32.82
CA GLY A 168 7.46 -4.60 -33.83
C GLY A 168 8.52 -5.57 -33.30
N VAL A 169 8.64 -5.73 -31.97
CA VAL A 169 9.62 -6.60 -31.30
C VAL A 169 8.98 -7.87 -30.73
N GLU A 170 7.70 -7.87 -30.36
CA GLU A 170 6.98 -9.07 -29.88
C GLU A 170 5.46 -8.90 -30.09
N LYS A 171 4.83 -9.82 -30.85
CA LYS A 171 3.36 -9.96 -30.92
C LYS A 171 2.89 -10.76 -29.69
N ALA A 172 1.76 -10.50 -29.04
CA ALA A 172 0.61 -9.64 -29.27
C ALA A 172 -0.05 -9.36 -27.90
N LEU A 173 -0.90 -8.33 -27.79
CA LEU A 173 -2.24 -8.42 -27.18
C LEU A 173 -2.99 -7.09 -27.33
N LYS A 174 -4.30 -7.21 -27.57
CA LYS A 174 -5.26 -6.11 -27.71
C LYS A 174 -5.88 -5.78 -26.35
N SER A 175 -6.12 -4.51 -26.06
CA SER A 175 -7.25 -4.09 -25.23
C SER A 175 -7.72 -2.71 -25.66
N LYS A 176 -9.02 -2.57 -25.91
CA LYS A 176 -9.71 -1.30 -26.14
C LYS A 176 -10.27 -0.86 -24.79
N ASN A 177 -9.90 0.32 -24.30
CA ASN A 177 -10.75 1.03 -23.36
C ASN A 177 -11.29 2.30 -24.01
N LYS A 178 -12.62 2.36 -24.01
CA LYS A 178 -13.42 3.53 -24.31
C LYS A 178 -13.43 4.36 -23.03
N ILE A 179 -13.03 5.62 -23.12
CA ILE A 179 -13.30 6.60 -22.06
C ILE A 179 -14.82 6.75 -22.01
N LEU A 180 -15.44 6.26 -20.94
CA LEU A 180 -16.85 6.48 -20.66
C LEU A 180 -16.98 7.67 -19.73
N MET A 181 -17.94 8.54 -20.04
CA MET A 181 -18.35 9.67 -19.23
C MET A 181 -18.70 9.22 -17.79
N VAL A 182 -18.36 10.07 -16.83
CA VAL A 182 -18.47 9.87 -15.39
C VAL A 182 -19.94 9.76 -14.98
N GLU A 183 -20.48 8.54 -14.95
CA GLU A 183 -21.55 8.20 -14.01
C GLU A 183 -20.95 8.05 -12.59
N PRO A 184 -21.72 8.33 -11.53
CA PRO A 184 -21.25 8.03 -10.18
C PRO A 184 -20.95 6.54 -10.06
N ILE A 185 -19.67 6.22 -9.85
CA ILE A 185 -19.19 4.85 -9.71
C ILE A 185 -19.97 4.13 -8.63
N SER A 186 -20.48 2.93 -8.89
CA SER A 186 -21.20 2.20 -7.85
C SER A 186 -20.29 1.83 -6.67
N LEU A 187 -20.84 1.82 -5.46
CA LEU A 187 -20.18 1.32 -4.26
C LEU A 187 -19.59 -0.09 -4.45
N THR A 188 -20.24 -0.92 -5.27
CA THR A 188 -19.77 -2.26 -5.65
C THR A 188 -18.47 -2.20 -6.45
N ILE A 189 -18.34 -1.29 -7.41
CA ILE A 189 -17.11 -1.14 -8.19
C ILE A 189 -15.96 -0.66 -7.28
N ILE A 190 -16.22 0.27 -6.35
CA ILE A 190 -15.21 0.69 -5.36
C ILE A 190 -14.73 -0.52 -4.55
N PHE A 191 -15.68 -1.27 -3.97
CA PHE A 191 -15.37 -2.45 -3.17
C PHE A 191 -14.57 -3.49 -3.98
N LEU A 192 -15.03 -3.85 -5.17
CA LEU A 192 -14.40 -4.89 -6.00
C LEU A 192 -13.04 -4.45 -6.53
N THR A 193 -12.87 -3.17 -6.87
CA THR A 193 -11.58 -2.64 -7.32
C THR A 193 -10.58 -2.69 -6.17
N PHE A 194 -10.95 -2.24 -4.98
CA PHE A 194 -10.07 -2.35 -3.82
C PHE A 194 -9.86 -3.80 -3.36
N LEU A 195 -10.84 -4.68 -3.51
CA LEU A 195 -10.69 -6.13 -3.28
C LEU A 195 -9.64 -6.73 -4.21
N LYS A 196 -9.69 -6.38 -5.49
CA LYS A 196 -8.69 -6.77 -6.49
C LYS A 196 -7.30 -6.22 -6.11
N ILE A 197 -7.21 -4.94 -5.76
CA ILE A 197 -5.93 -4.33 -5.35
C ILE A 197 -5.37 -5.05 -4.11
N GLY A 198 -6.19 -5.24 -3.07
CA GLY A 198 -5.79 -5.94 -1.85
C GLY A 198 -5.34 -7.38 -2.08
N ALA A 199 -5.95 -8.08 -3.04
CA ALA A 199 -5.59 -9.46 -3.38
C ALA A 199 -4.33 -9.59 -4.26
N LEU A 200 -3.91 -8.50 -4.93
CA LEU A 200 -2.76 -8.49 -5.85
C LEU A 200 -1.55 -7.73 -5.30
N LEU A 201 -1.75 -6.92 -4.27
CA LEU A 201 -0.69 -6.09 -3.70
C LEU A 201 0.28 -6.97 -2.92
N PHE A 202 1.56 -6.95 -3.31
CA PHE A 202 2.65 -7.52 -2.53
C PHE A 202 3.51 -6.40 -1.97
N GLY A 203 3.55 -6.27 -0.63
CA GLY A 203 4.47 -5.37 0.05
C GLY A 203 3.96 -3.95 0.28
N SER A 204 4.80 -2.96 -0.04
CA SER A 204 4.72 -1.59 0.48
C SER A 204 3.71 -0.68 -0.24
N GLY A 205 3.39 0.47 0.40
CA GLY A 205 2.47 1.50 -0.11
C GLY A 205 2.80 2.04 -1.50
N TYR A 206 4.04 1.91 -1.99
CA TYR A 206 4.41 2.33 -3.35
C TYR A 206 3.73 1.51 -4.45
N VAL A 207 3.45 0.22 -4.20
CA VAL A 207 2.74 -0.62 -5.16
C VAL A 207 1.27 -0.21 -5.24
N LEU A 208 0.71 0.26 -4.11
CA LEU A 208 -0.63 0.82 -4.07
C LEU A 208 -0.77 2.03 -5.00
N PHE A 209 0.24 2.92 -5.07
CA PHE A 209 0.24 4.06 -5.98
C PHE A 209 -0.06 3.62 -7.42
N SER A 210 0.70 2.65 -7.93
CA SER A 210 0.55 2.20 -9.33
C SER A 210 -0.83 1.60 -9.60
N PHE A 211 -1.34 0.79 -8.68
CA PHE A 211 -2.68 0.21 -8.81
C PHE A 211 -3.78 1.26 -8.74
N VAL A 212 -3.67 2.22 -7.82
CA VAL A 212 -4.65 3.31 -7.71
C VAL A 212 -4.62 4.20 -8.94
N HIS A 213 -3.44 4.57 -9.44
CA HIS A 213 -3.30 5.35 -10.67
C HIS A 213 -3.95 4.63 -11.85
N THR A 214 -3.57 3.37 -12.07
CA THR A 214 -4.08 2.57 -13.18
C THR A 214 -5.60 2.40 -13.11
N GLU A 215 -6.15 2.10 -11.93
CA GLU A 215 -7.58 1.79 -11.80
C GLU A 215 -8.43 3.07 -11.67
N PHE A 216 -8.08 4.01 -10.79
CA PHE A 216 -8.92 5.17 -10.46
C PHE A 216 -8.63 6.43 -11.28
N VAL A 217 -7.40 6.61 -11.78
CA VAL A 217 -7.02 7.76 -12.63
C VAL A 217 -7.16 7.40 -14.10
N GLU A 218 -6.50 6.34 -14.57
CA GLU A 218 -6.46 6.00 -16.00
C GLU A 218 -7.72 5.27 -16.49
N LYS A 219 -8.13 4.18 -15.82
CA LYS A 219 -9.25 3.35 -16.31
C LYS A 219 -10.62 3.92 -16.00
N LEU A 220 -10.82 4.33 -14.76
CA LEU A 220 -12.11 4.81 -14.28
C LEU A 220 -12.27 6.32 -14.45
N GLY A 221 -11.17 7.08 -14.53
CA GLY A 221 -11.21 8.54 -14.74
C GLY A 221 -11.90 9.31 -13.61
N VAL A 222 -11.98 8.75 -12.40
CA VAL A 222 -12.71 9.34 -11.26
C VAL A 222 -11.85 10.12 -10.30
N LEU A 223 -10.54 9.97 -10.38
CA LEU A 223 -9.57 10.77 -9.64
C LEU A 223 -8.65 11.49 -10.62
N THR A 224 -8.23 12.70 -10.25
CA THR A 224 -7.08 13.35 -10.88
C THR A 224 -5.78 12.90 -10.21
N ASP A 225 -4.65 13.06 -10.89
CA ASP A 225 -3.33 12.81 -10.30
C ASP A 225 -3.12 13.56 -8.99
N ALA A 226 -3.54 14.82 -8.93
CA ALA A 226 -3.46 15.63 -7.71
C ALA A 226 -4.29 15.02 -6.56
N GLN A 227 -5.52 14.54 -6.85
CA GLN A 227 -6.37 13.93 -5.84
C GLN A 227 -5.84 12.57 -5.36
N MET A 228 -5.21 11.81 -6.25
CA MET A 228 -4.53 10.58 -5.89
C MET A 228 -3.31 10.87 -5.01
N ILE A 229 -2.49 11.85 -5.39
CA ILE A 229 -1.33 12.30 -4.60
C ILE A 229 -1.76 12.73 -3.20
N ASP A 230 -2.83 13.52 -3.09
CA ASP A 230 -3.39 13.94 -1.81
C ASP A 230 -3.87 12.73 -0.98
N ALA A 231 -4.51 11.74 -1.60
CA ALA A 231 -4.96 10.53 -0.91
C ALA A 231 -3.81 9.68 -0.36
N ILE A 232 -2.70 9.62 -1.09
CA ILE A 232 -1.49 8.89 -0.68
C ILE A 232 -0.77 9.65 0.42
N ALA A 233 -0.67 10.98 0.31
CA ALA A 233 -0.18 11.81 1.38
C ALA A 233 -0.94 11.52 2.68
N VAL A 234 -2.27 11.45 2.60
CA VAL A 234 -3.14 11.13 3.74
C VAL A 234 -2.88 9.75 4.33
N GLY A 235 -2.73 8.71 3.50
CA GLY A 235 -2.43 7.37 4.01
C GLY A 235 -1.05 7.28 4.68
N GLU A 236 -0.06 8.01 4.17
CA GLU A 236 1.31 7.99 4.71
C GLU A 236 1.47 8.85 5.98
N PHE A 237 0.73 9.96 6.10
CA PHE A 237 0.81 10.80 7.30
C PHE A 237 -0.05 10.28 8.47
N THR A 238 -1.02 9.41 8.19
CA THR A 238 -1.91 8.88 9.24
C THR A 238 -1.29 7.63 9.90
N PRO A 239 -1.45 7.48 11.23
CA PRO A 239 -0.96 6.30 11.91
C PRO A 239 -1.74 5.07 11.46
N GLY A 240 -1.04 3.94 11.40
CA GLY A 240 -1.57 2.65 10.97
C GLY A 240 -1.25 2.35 9.50
N PRO A 241 -1.92 1.36 8.90
CA PRO A 241 -1.55 0.86 7.58
C PRO A 241 -1.72 1.92 6.50
N VAL A 242 -0.68 2.19 5.71
CA VAL A 242 -0.71 3.10 4.54
C VAL A 242 -1.88 2.81 3.59
N LEU A 243 -2.31 1.56 3.51
CA LEU A 243 -3.43 1.14 2.67
C LEU A 243 -4.78 1.80 3.07
N THR A 244 -4.86 2.51 4.19
CA THR A 244 -5.97 3.42 4.52
C THR A 244 -6.10 4.60 3.54
N THR A 245 -5.14 4.83 2.64
CA THR A 245 -5.37 5.62 1.42
C THR A 245 -6.64 5.21 0.68
N ALA A 246 -6.96 3.91 0.65
CA ALA A 246 -8.21 3.41 0.08
C ALA A 246 -9.45 3.99 0.79
N THR A 247 -9.40 4.14 2.12
CA THR A 247 -10.45 4.78 2.92
C THR A 247 -10.68 6.22 2.46
N PHE A 248 -9.61 6.99 2.24
CA PHE A 248 -9.71 8.38 1.76
C PHE A 248 -10.33 8.44 0.37
N ILE A 249 -9.85 7.60 -0.56
CA ILE A 249 -10.37 7.53 -1.93
C ILE A 249 -11.85 7.15 -1.93
N GLY A 250 -12.21 6.09 -1.20
CA GLY A 250 -13.60 5.67 -1.06
C GLY A 250 -14.47 6.77 -0.47
N TYR A 251 -13.98 7.48 0.56
CA TYR A 251 -14.70 8.60 1.16
C TYR A 251 -14.91 9.74 0.18
N ARG A 252 -13.88 10.10 -0.59
CA ARG A 252 -13.98 11.14 -1.61
C ARG A 252 -15.00 10.80 -2.68
N LEU A 253 -15.09 9.52 -3.07
CA LEU A 253 -16.00 9.08 -4.11
C LEU A 253 -17.45 8.98 -3.62
N HIS A 254 -17.69 8.43 -2.42
CA HIS A 254 -19.04 8.07 -1.95
C HIS A 254 -19.28 8.33 -0.44
N GLY A 255 -18.54 9.26 0.15
CA GLY A 255 -18.64 9.60 1.56
C GLY A 255 -18.41 8.38 2.47
N LEU A 256 -19.11 8.34 3.60
CA LEU A 256 -18.92 7.31 4.62
C LEU A 256 -19.05 5.88 4.06
N ALA A 257 -20.04 5.62 3.21
CA ALA A 257 -20.25 4.29 2.64
C ALA A 257 -19.09 3.87 1.72
N GLY A 258 -18.59 4.80 0.90
CA GLY A 258 -17.44 4.54 0.04
C GLY A 258 -16.16 4.28 0.84
N GLY A 259 -15.91 5.06 1.89
CA GLY A 259 -14.74 4.87 2.75
C GLY A 259 -14.75 3.52 3.49
N LEU A 260 -15.90 3.12 4.03
CA LEU A 260 -16.06 1.82 4.69
C LEU A 260 -15.87 0.66 3.71
N LEU A 261 -16.49 0.72 2.53
CA LEU A 261 -16.38 -0.35 1.54
C LEU A 261 -15.01 -0.43 0.89
N ALA A 262 -14.34 0.70 0.65
CA ALA A 262 -12.96 0.69 0.17
C ALA A 262 -12.02 0.05 1.21
N THR A 263 -12.21 0.37 2.49
CA THR A 263 -11.43 -0.23 3.59
C THR A 263 -11.69 -1.73 3.69
N ALA A 264 -12.96 -2.14 3.69
CA ALA A 264 -13.32 -3.55 3.70
C ALA A 264 -12.72 -4.27 2.48
N GLY A 265 -12.87 -3.70 1.28
CA GLY A 265 -12.35 -4.26 0.04
C GLY A 265 -10.85 -4.50 0.11
N ILE A 266 -10.05 -3.49 0.46
CA ILE A 266 -8.60 -3.60 0.40
C ILE A 266 -8.00 -4.56 1.45
N PHE A 267 -8.62 -4.68 2.63
CA PHE A 267 -8.08 -5.53 3.71
C PHE A 267 -8.69 -6.93 3.77
N LEU A 268 -9.90 -7.16 3.26
CA LEU A 268 -10.57 -8.46 3.30
C LEU A 268 -9.74 -9.63 2.74
N PRO A 269 -8.98 -9.49 1.64
CA PRO A 269 -8.15 -10.57 1.11
C PRO A 269 -7.17 -11.12 2.15
N SER A 270 -6.49 -10.25 2.90
CA SER A 270 -5.55 -10.67 3.95
C SER A 270 -6.22 -11.46 5.08
N PHE A 271 -7.44 -11.04 5.51
CA PHE A 271 -8.20 -11.81 6.51
C PHE A 271 -8.53 -13.21 5.99
N LEU A 272 -8.97 -13.32 4.74
CA LEU A 272 -9.32 -14.60 4.12
C LEU A 272 -8.11 -15.49 3.90
N LEU A 273 -7.01 -14.93 3.37
CA LEU A 273 -5.77 -15.65 3.13
C LEU A 273 -5.18 -16.20 4.42
N ILE A 274 -5.14 -15.40 5.49
CA ILE A 274 -4.62 -15.86 6.77
C ILE A 274 -5.58 -16.85 7.45
N LEU A 275 -6.90 -16.66 7.30
CA LEU A 275 -7.87 -17.63 7.82
C LEU A 275 -7.69 -19.02 7.18
N ILE A 276 -7.39 -19.05 5.88
CA ILE A 276 -7.19 -20.29 5.10
C ILE A 276 -5.80 -20.88 5.35
N LEU A 277 -4.75 -20.06 5.26
CA LEU A 277 -3.36 -20.51 5.26
C LEU A 277 -2.76 -20.60 6.67
N GLY A 278 -3.25 -19.80 7.63
CA GLY A 278 -2.79 -19.80 9.02
C GLY A 278 -2.80 -21.18 9.68
N PRO A 279 -3.89 -21.97 9.62
CA PRO A 279 -3.91 -23.33 10.15
C PRO A 279 -2.85 -24.26 9.55
N VAL A 280 -2.48 -24.00 8.30
CA VAL A 280 -1.52 -24.81 7.53
C VAL A 280 -0.08 -24.33 7.78
N PHE A 281 0.11 -23.09 8.24
CA PHE A 281 1.43 -22.48 8.50
C PHE A 281 2.35 -23.35 9.36
N ASN A 282 1.87 -23.87 10.49
CA ASN A 282 2.70 -24.71 11.37
C ASN A 282 3.18 -25.98 10.64
N ARG A 283 2.33 -26.58 9.79
CA ARG A 283 2.69 -27.76 8.97
C ARG A 283 3.66 -27.40 7.85
N LEU A 284 3.49 -26.22 7.22
CA LEU A 284 4.39 -25.74 6.17
C LEU A 284 5.80 -25.50 6.72
N LYS A 285 5.91 -24.96 7.93
CA LYS A 285 7.20 -24.68 8.58
C LYS A 285 7.99 -25.95 8.92
N GLU A 286 7.33 -27.08 9.16
CA GLU A 286 7.99 -28.38 9.39
C GLU A 286 8.66 -28.94 8.12
N ILE A 287 8.27 -28.44 6.94
CA ILE A 287 8.86 -28.83 5.67
C ILE A 287 10.19 -28.08 5.47
N ASN A 288 11.30 -28.82 5.39
CA ASN A 288 12.65 -28.26 5.42
C ASN A 288 12.90 -27.17 4.35
N TRP A 289 12.48 -27.40 3.10
CA TRP A 289 12.67 -26.41 2.03
C TRP A 289 11.83 -25.15 2.23
N ILE A 290 10.63 -25.26 2.80
CA ILE A 290 9.77 -24.11 3.13
C ILE A 290 10.38 -23.34 4.29
N SER A 291 10.88 -24.01 5.32
CA SER A 291 11.60 -23.36 6.42
C SER A 291 12.81 -22.56 5.91
N LEU A 292 13.59 -23.13 4.99
CA LEU A 292 14.71 -22.43 4.34
C LEU A 292 14.25 -21.23 3.50
N LEU A 293 13.15 -21.38 2.75
CA LEU A 293 12.53 -20.29 1.98
C LEU A 293 12.08 -19.15 2.90
N LEU A 294 11.34 -19.47 3.97
CA LEU A 294 10.87 -18.49 4.96
C LEU A 294 12.02 -17.73 5.60
N LYS A 295 13.11 -18.42 5.95
CA LYS A 295 14.34 -17.79 6.46
C LYS A 295 14.96 -16.85 5.44
N GLY A 296 15.09 -17.29 4.18
CA GLY A 296 15.61 -16.46 3.09
C GLY A 296 14.78 -15.20 2.86
N VAL A 297 13.45 -15.32 2.86
CA VAL A 297 12.52 -14.20 2.72
C VAL A 297 12.61 -13.24 3.91
N ALA A 298 12.68 -13.76 5.13
CA ALA A 298 12.88 -12.93 6.33
C ALA A 298 14.21 -12.17 6.29
N THR A 299 15.29 -12.81 5.87
CA THR A 299 16.60 -12.15 5.66
C THR A 299 16.54 -11.09 4.57
N GLY A 300 15.89 -11.37 3.43
CA GLY A 300 15.67 -10.37 2.38
C GLY A 300 14.85 -9.18 2.86
N SER A 301 13.84 -9.43 3.70
CA SER A 301 13.01 -8.39 4.32
C SER A 301 13.80 -7.50 5.27
N LEU A 302 14.75 -8.07 6.02
CA LEU A 302 15.67 -7.30 6.85
C LEU A 302 16.57 -6.39 5.99
N ALA A 303 17.08 -6.89 4.86
CA ALA A 303 17.87 -6.06 3.94
C ALA A 303 17.04 -4.90 3.35
N LEU A 304 15.78 -5.15 3.00
CA LEU A 304 14.86 -4.09 2.57
C LEU A 304 14.58 -3.09 3.69
N MET A 305 14.46 -3.55 4.94
CA MET A 305 14.28 -2.68 6.10
C MET A 305 15.47 -1.74 6.31
N VAL A 306 16.71 -2.22 6.10
CA VAL A 306 17.91 -1.37 6.13
C VAL A 306 17.83 -0.26 5.07
N ILE A 307 17.40 -0.58 3.85
CA ILE A 307 17.22 0.43 2.79
C ILE A 307 16.17 1.47 3.19
N VAL A 308 15.04 1.02 3.76
CA VAL A 308 14.00 1.92 4.25
C VAL A 308 14.53 2.81 5.39
N ILE A 309 15.32 2.27 6.32
CA ILE A 309 15.95 3.04 7.39
C ILE A 309 16.87 4.12 6.80
N VAL A 310 17.69 3.76 5.80
CA VAL A 310 18.56 4.74 5.12
C VAL A 310 17.72 5.84 4.47
N ASN A 311 16.64 5.48 3.76
CA ASN A 311 15.76 6.47 3.13
C ASN A 311 15.10 7.40 4.16
N LEU A 312 14.53 6.84 5.24
CA LEU A 312 13.92 7.63 6.31
C LEU A 312 14.94 8.52 7.02
N ALA A 313 16.15 8.01 7.26
CA ALA A 313 17.23 8.81 7.84
C ALA A 313 17.64 9.95 6.90
N THR A 314 17.76 9.70 5.60
CA THR A 314 18.05 10.76 4.62
C THR A 314 16.93 11.77 4.53
N GLU A 315 15.66 11.36 4.52
CA GLU A 315 14.52 12.29 4.51
C GLU A 315 14.49 13.16 5.78
N THR A 316 14.76 12.57 6.94
CA THR A 316 14.82 13.28 8.22
C THR A 316 16.01 14.25 8.27
N LEU A 317 17.18 13.82 7.78
CA LEU A 317 18.42 14.61 7.78
C LEU A 317 18.49 15.66 6.67
N VAL A 318 17.69 15.55 5.60
CA VAL A 318 17.61 16.55 4.53
C VAL A 318 16.52 17.57 4.81
N ASN A 319 15.39 17.15 5.40
CA ASN A 319 14.25 18.04 5.67
C ASN A 319 14.33 18.81 7.00
N TRP A 320 15.32 18.57 7.87
CA TRP A 320 15.43 19.33 9.13
C TRP A 320 15.64 20.84 8.91
N GLN A 321 16.21 21.22 7.75
CA GLN A 321 16.42 22.63 7.38
C GLN A 321 15.17 23.31 6.80
N THR A 322 14.11 22.57 6.49
CA THR A 322 12.84 23.11 5.96
C THR A 322 11.80 23.34 7.06
N VAL A 323 12.11 22.92 8.30
CA VAL A 323 11.21 22.99 9.48
C VAL A 323 11.65 24.09 10.49
N LEU A 324 12.77 24.76 10.25
CA LEU A 324 13.21 25.97 10.96
C LEU A 324 13.01 27.19 10.08
#